data_AF-A0A2M7YIQ7-F1
#
_entry.id   AF-A0A2M7YIQ7-F1
#
_cell.length_a   1.000
_cell.length_b   1.000
_cell.length_c   1.000
_cell.angle_alpha   90.00
_cell.angle_beta   90.00
_cell.angle_gamma   90.00
#
_symmetry.space_group_name_H-M   'P 1'
#
loop_
_entity.id
_entity.type
_entity.pdbx_description
1 polymer ?
#
loop_
_entity_poly.entity_id
_entity_poly.type
_entity_poly.pdbx_seq_one_letter_code
_entity_poly.pdbx_strand_id
1 'polypeptide(L)'
;MPTLLFASGVKNYIIIICLILYNIFHIICYIPHNMPYFASAIQNAIIPYHSLSSFLQKATFNYSDLLDILIVATLIFFLFELFKSTHSMPILFGILFLAILYGLSVFFQLRLTQTIFNALFGIFVIILVIVFQKELRRFFGLIGVIGLKQRNFSPQETVLQILVKTIGQLAEHRTGALFVFPGNENLERHLEGGFLLNGKISKSLILSLFDASSPGHDGAVVIEGDQVKRFAVHLPLAESGETARKYGTRHRAALGLSEKTDALIVVVSEEKGTITLAHNRKMTTVNSADELEKKLREFFDKKFPQARIHSYAKSLLSYAPMAILSLTIASCLWLFITYSTSDIQRKFAVSIQFKNLAPDFVADDYNPEDIVVVLSGHESDFKPLDPQSLKASIDLSKTTTGWHTVLVKKENINHPSILSIASIEPEVIKVHIAKVQAELQVEQ
;
A
#
# COMPACT_ATOMS: atom_id res chain seq x y z
N MET A 1 0.01 3.58 -32.12
CA MET A 1 0.99 4.67 -31.95
C MET A 1 0.79 5.61 -30.72
N PRO A 2 -0.08 5.35 -29.71
CA PRO A 2 -0.06 6.15 -28.47
C PRO A 2 0.77 5.53 -27.31
N THR A 3 1.21 4.28 -27.44
CA THR A 3 1.93 3.51 -26.39
C THR A 3 3.41 3.91 -26.23
N LEU A 4 4.08 4.35 -27.29
CA LEU A 4 5.49 4.78 -27.27
C LEU A 4 5.70 6.15 -26.59
N LEU A 5 4.69 7.03 -26.66
CA LEU A 5 4.72 8.35 -26.01
C LEU A 5 4.51 8.27 -24.49
N PHE A 6 3.78 7.26 -24.01
CA PHE A 6 3.61 7.02 -22.57
C PHE A 6 4.87 6.43 -21.92
N ALA A 7 5.57 5.51 -22.61
CA ALA A 7 6.82 4.92 -22.13
C ALA A 7 7.97 5.93 -22.03
N SER A 8 8.06 6.89 -22.97
CA SER A 8 9.04 7.98 -22.89
C SER A 8 8.72 8.99 -21.79
N GLY A 9 7.43 9.24 -21.53
CA GLY A 9 6.95 10.08 -20.43
C GLY A 9 7.32 9.52 -19.06
N VAL A 10 7.15 8.21 -18.83
CA VAL A 10 7.52 7.55 -17.57
C VAL A 10 9.04 7.52 -17.38
N LYS A 11 9.80 7.28 -18.45
CA LYS A 11 11.28 7.34 -18.43
C LYS A 11 11.78 8.73 -18.04
N ASN A 12 11.21 9.79 -18.61
CA ASN A 12 11.55 11.18 -18.28
C ASN A 12 11.13 11.56 -16.85
N TYR A 13 10.00 11.04 -16.37
CA TYR A 13 9.50 11.30 -15.01
C TYR A 13 10.38 10.66 -13.94
N ILE A 14 10.84 9.43 -14.15
CA ILE A 14 11.80 8.75 -13.25
C ILE A 14 13.15 9.47 -13.25
N ILE A 15 13.62 9.95 -14.40
CA ILE A 15 14.86 10.75 -14.50
C ILE A 15 14.75 12.05 -13.68
N ILE A 16 13.61 12.73 -13.76
CA ILE A 16 13.36 13.95 -12.99
C ILE A 16 13.31 13.66 -11.49
N ILE A 17 12.67 12.56 -11.06
CA ILE A 17 12.64 12.14 -9.64
C ILE A 17 14.05 11.78 -9.15
N CYS A 18 14.85 11.06 -9.94
CA CYS A 18 16.24 10.77 -9.60
C CYS A 18 17.09 12.04 -9.49
N LEU A 19 16.88 13.04 -10.35
CA LEU A 19 17.57 14.35 -10.28
C LEU A 19 17.15 15.17 -9.05
N ILE A 20 15.88 15.10 -8.65
CA ILE A 20 15.35 15.78 -7.46
C ILE A 20 15.88 15.10 -6.19
N LEU A 21 15.87 13.76 -6.13
CA LEU A 21 16.45 13.00 -5.01
C LEU A 21 17.96 13.22 -4.92
N TYR A 22 18.66 13.33 -6.05
CA TYR A 22 20.08 13.70 -6.12
C TYR A 22 20.34 15.08 -5.50
N ASN A 23 19.51 16.08 -5.84
CA ASN A 23 19.65 17.44 -5.28
C ASN A 23 19.37 17.47 -3.77
N ILE A 24 18.33 16.77 -3.31
CA ILE A 24 17.99 16.69 -1.88
C ILE A 24 19.09 15.97 -1.10
N PHE A 25 19.66 14.89 -1.65
CA PHE A 25 20.76 14.15 -1.02
C PHE A 25 22.06 14.96 -0.99
N HIS A 26 22.37 15.72 -2.05
CA HIS A 26 23.53 16.61 -2.11
C HIS A 26 23.40 17.80 -1.13
N ILE A 27 22.18 18.27 -0.86
CA ILE A 27 21.90 19.29 0.16
C ILE A 27 22.10 18.72 1.58
N ILE A 28 21.69 17.46 1.81
CA ILE A 28 21.88 16.78 3.11
C ILE A 28 23.37 16.47 3.39
N CYS A 29 24.18 16.20 2.35
CA CYS A 29 25.61 15.96 2.47
C CYS A 29 26.48 17.24 2.62
N TYR A 30 25.92 18.45 2.46
CA TYR A 30 26.65 19.72 2.58
C TYR A 30 26.69 20.30 4.01
N ILE A 31 26.49 19.45 5.03
CA ILE A 31 26.67 19.83 6.45
C ILE A 31 28.11 19.50 6.85
N PRO A 32 28.93 20.47 7.32
CA PRO A 32 30.38 20.32 7.33
C PRO A 32 30.93 19.43 8.46
N HIS A 33 31.85 18.54 8.05
CA HIS A 33 32.98 17.88 8.72
C HIS A 33 33.08 17.85 10.26
N ASN A 34 33.06 16.61 10.81
CA ASN A 34 34.12 16.13 11.72
C ASN A 34 34.02 14.61 12.01
N MET A 35 34.34 13.71 11.06
CA MET A 35 34.69 12.30 11.36
C MET A 35 35.23 11.58 10.09
N PRO A 36 36.52 11.19 10.03
CA PRO A 36 37.11 10.54 8.85
C PRO A 36 36.61 9.11 8.59
N TYR A 37 36.06 8.42 9.60
CA TYR A 37 35.47 7.08 9.45
C TYR A 37 34.07 7.09 8.81
N PHE A 38 33.39 8.23 8.82
CA PHE A 38 32.03 8.38 8.26
C PHE A 38 32.06 8.52 6.73
N ALA A 39 33.13 9.14 6.20
CA ALA A 39 33.30 9.37 4.76
C ALA A 39 33.52 8.07 3.97
N SER A 40 34.34 7.14 4.48
CA SER A 40 34.63 5.87 3.79
C SER A 40 33.46 4.87 3.83
N ALA A 41 32.66 4.87 4.89
CA ALA A 41 31.46 4.04 5.00
C ALA A 41 30.35 4.51 4.04
N ILE A 42 30.19 5.82 3.87
CA ILE A 42 29.26 6.41 2.90
C ILE A 42 29.74 6.18 1.47
N GLN A 43 31.05 6.30 1.21
CA GLN A 43 31.61 6.11 -0.13
C GLN A 43 31.49 4.68 -0.66
N ASN A 44 31.42 3.67 0.22
CA ASN A 44 31.16 2.28 -0.14
C ASN A 44 29.66 1.92 -0.21
N ALA A 45 28.78 2.73 0.39
CA ALA A 45 27.33 2.60 0.29
C ALA A 45 26.72 3.40 -0.88
N ILE A 46 27.48 4.33 -1.46
CA ILE A 46 27.10 5.08 -2.66
C ILE A 46 27.33 4.20 -3.88
N ILE A 47 26.24 3.84 -4.55
CA ILE A 47 26.25 3.25 -5.90
C ILE A 47 27.14 4.13 -6.80
N PRO A 48 28.26 3.63 -7.35
CA PRO A 48 29.17 4.44 -8.13
C PRO A 48 28.45 5.01 -9.36
N TYR A 49 28.52 6.33 -9.54
CA TYR A 49 27.85 7.13 -10.57
C TYR A 49 28.05 6.61 -12.02
N HIS A 50 29.15 5.90 -12.29
CA HIS A 50 29.42 5.27 -13.59
C HIS A 50 28.49 4.07 -13.89
N SER A 51 27.79 3.54 -12.89
CA SER A 51 26.76 2.52 -13.05
C SER A 51 25.41 3.09 -13.48
N LEU A 52 25.12 4.38 -13.30
CA LEU A 52 23.77 4.93 -13.53
C LEU A 52 23.41 5.06 -15.04
N SER A 53 24.39 5.33 -15.90
CA SER A 53 24.19 5.39 -17.36
C SER A 53 24.10 4.00 -17.99
N SER A 54 24.87 3.04 -17.48
CA SER A 54 24.75 1.61 -17.84
C SER A 54 23.49 0.95 -17.23
N PHE A 55 22.98 1.48 -16.11
CA PHE A 55 21.72 1.14 -15.43
C PHE A 55 20.48 1.50 -16.25
N LEU A 56 20.47 2.65 -16.93
CA LEU A 56 19.36 3.05 -17.82
C LEU A 56 19.34 2.30 -19.16
N GLN A 57 20.43 1.63 -19.54
CA GLN A 57 20.56 0.91 -20.80
C GLN A 57 20.28 -0.60 -20.65
N LYS A 58 20.41 -1.17 -19.44
CA LYS A 58 20.16 -2.60 -19.14
C LYS A 58 18.80 -2.91 -18.53
N ALA A 59 18.02 -1.91 -18.11
CA ALA A 59 16.67 -2.09 -17.60
C ALA A 59 15.71 -2.47 -18.75
N THR A 60 15.62 -3.77 -19.03
CA THR A 60 14.54 -4.33 -19.83
C THR A 60 13.30 -4.36 -18.97
N PHE A 61 12.53 -3.26 -18.96
CA PHE A 61 11.29 -3.17 -18.21
C PHE A 61 10.31 -4.23 -18.71
N ASN A 62 10.04 -5.24 -17.89
CA ASN A 62 8.96 -6.18 -18.14
C ASN A 62 7.64 -5.54 -17.73
N TYR A 63 6.55 -5.90 -18.41
CA TYR A 63 5.20 -5.44 -18.02
C TYR A 63 4.86 -5.88 -16.57
N SER A 64 5.40 -7.02 -16.15
CA SER A 64 5.30 -7.53 -14.77
C SER A 64 5.89 -6.56 -13.74
N ASP A 65 7.00 -5.90 -14.05
CA ASP A 65 7.67 -4.95 -13.13
C ASP A 65 6.82 -3.70 -12.92
N LEU A 66 6.19 -3.20 -14.00
CA LEU A 66 5.27 -2.06 -13.92
C LEU A 66 4.01 -2.42 -13.12
N LEU A 67 3.50 -3.64 -13.31
CA LEU A 67 2.34 -4.14 -12.58
C LEU A 67 2.66 -4.28 -11.08
N ASP A 68 3.85 -4.80 -10.75
CA ASP A 68 4.32 -4.93 -9.37
C ASP A 68 4.46 -3.56 -8.68
N ILE A 69 5.14 -2.60 -9.32
CA ILE A 69 5.26 -1.23 -8.83
C ILE A 69 3.88 -0.60 -8.61
N LEU A 70 2.93 -0.82 -9.53
CA LEU A 70 1.58 -0.28 -9.42
C LEU A 70 0.81 -0.89 -8.24
N ILE A 71 0.91 -2.21 -8.04
CA ILE A 71 0.30 -2.91 -6.90
C ILE A 71 0.88 -2.38 -5.59
N VAL A 72 2.20 -2.32 -5.47
CA VAL A 72 2.88 -1.84 -4.25
C VAL A 72 2.55 -0.37 -3.99
N ALA A 73 2.56 0.48 -5.02
CA ALA A 73 2.17 1.90 -4.88
C ALA A 73 0.72 2.03 -4.39
N THR A 74 -0.19 1.24 -4.92
CA THR A 74 -1.59 1.21 -4.50
C THR A 74 -1.71 0.78 -3.03
N LEU A 75 -0.96 -0.25 -2.62
CA LEU A 75 -0.94 -0.73 -1.23
C LEU A 75 -0.42 0.35 -0.28
N ILE A 76 0.68 1.02 -0.62
CA ILE A 76 1.26 2.12 0.17
C ILE A 76 0.30 3.31 0.25
N PHE A 77 -0.39 3.64 -0.85
CA PHE A 77 -1.40 4.70 -0.87
C PHE A 77 -2.53 4.41 0.13
N PHE A 78 -3.08 3.18 0.09
CA PHE A 78 -4.11 2.77 1.05
C PHE A 78 -3.60 2.76 2.48
N LEU A 79 -2.33 2.38 2.69
CA LEU A 79 -1.69 2.45 4.00
C LEU A 79 -1.69 3.91 4.51
N PHE A 80 -1.30 4.88 3.70
CA PHE A 80 -1.35 6.29 4.10
C PHE A 80 -2.76 6.79 4.43
N GLU A 81 -3.77 6.38 3.66
CA GLU A 81 -5.17 6.76 3.95
C GLU A 81 -5.67 6.13 5.27
N LEU A 82 -5.21 4.92 5.60
CA LEU A 82 -5.48 4.26 6.88
C LEU A 82 -4.93 5.07 8.07
N PHE A 83 -3.72 5.64 7.91
CA PHE A 83 -3.02 6.40 8.95
C PHE A 83 -3.41 7.88 9.06
N LYS A 84 -4.17 8.42 8.10
CA LYS A 84 -4.58 9.84 8.08
C LYS A 84 -5.53 10.23 9.22
N SER A 85 -6.10 9.25 9.93
CA SER A 85 -6.85 9.50 11.16
C SER A 85 -5.93 10.04 12.26
N THR A 86 -6.27 11.23 12.80
CA THR A 86 -5.49 11.91 13.86
C THR A 86 -5.22 11.01 15.08
N HIS A 87 -6.03 9.97 15.29
CA HIS A 87 -5.89 9.05 16.42
C HIS A 87 -4.76 8.02 16.29
N SER A 88 -4.24 7.76 15.09
CA SER A 88 -3.28 6.66 14.85
C SER A 88 -1.83 7.15 14.65
N MET A 89 -1.61 8.48 14.62
CA MET A 89 -0.29 9.08 14.47
C MET A 89 0.71 8.72 15.59
N PRO A 90 0.34 8.71 16.89
CA PRO A 90 1.27 8.31 17.95
C PRO A 90 1.77 6.86 17.79
N ILE A 91 0.90 5.97 17.31
CA ILE A 91 1.24 4.55 17.08
C ILE A 91 2.24 4.44 15.93
N LEU A 92 2.04 5.19 14.84
CA LEU A 92 2.99 5.24 13.72
C LEU A 92 4.37 5.73 14.16
N PHE A 93 4.44 6.80 14.97
CA PHE A 93 5.71 7.26 15.55
C PHE A 93 6.35 6.20 16.45
N GLY A 94 5.56 5.45 17.22
CA GLY A 94 6.04 4.31 18.03
C GLY A 94 6.66 3.20 17.18
N ILE A 95 5.99 2.79 16.09
CA ILE A 95 6.51 1.79 15.15
C ILE A 95 7.79 2.29 14.49
N LEU A 96 7.80 3.54 14.02
CA LEU A 96 8.96 4.15 13.38
C LEU A 96 10.16 4.25 14.34
N PHE A 97 9.92 4.67 15.58
CA PHE A 97 10.95 4.69 16.62
C PHE A 97 11.54 3.31 16.87
N LEU A 98 10.70 2.27 16.96
CA LEU A 98 11.14 0.89 17.14
C LEU A 98 11.94 0.38 15.93
N ALA A 99 11.53 0.73 14.71
CA ALA A 99 12.24 0.41 13.48
C ALA A 99 13.62 1.08 13.41
N ILE A 100 13.72 2.36 13.82
CA ILE A 100 15.00 3.08 13.93
C ILE A 100 15.90 2.40 14.97
N LEU A 101 15.39 2.04 16.14
CA LEU A 101 16.17 1.32 17.16
C LEU A 101 16.68 -0.03 16.64
N TYR A 102 15.86 -0.78 15.92
CA TYR A 102 16.30 -2.01 15.27
C TYR A 102 17.38 -1.74 14.21
N GLY A 103 17.19 -0.73 13.35
CA GLY A 103 18.17 -0.32 12.35
C GLY A 103 19.51 0.08 12.96
N LEU A 104 19.51 0.85 14.05
CA LEU A 104 20.71 1.18 14.82
C LEU A 104 21.35 -0.09 15.41
N SER A 105 20.54 -1.02 15.91
CA SER A 105 21.02 -2.30 16.41
C SER A 105 21.71 -3.13 15.33
N VAL A 106 21.26 -3.07 14.07
CA VAL A 106 21.93 -3.71 12.93
C VAL A 106 23.22 -2.98 12.59
N PHE A 107 23.17 -1.65 12.50
CA PHE A 107 24.31 -0.79 12.16
C PHE A 107 25.48 -0.97 13.15
N PHE A 108 25.19 -0.96 14.45
CA PHE A 108 26.19 -1.17 15.51
C PHE A 108 26.46 -2.66 15.81
N GLN A 109 25.86 -3.59 15.07
CA GLN A 109 26.01 -5.04 15.24
C GLN A 109 25.70 -5.54 16.67
N LEU A 110 24.72 -4.93 17.34
CA LEU A 110 24.32 -5.27 18.72
C LEU A 110 23.55 -6.60 18.74
N ARG A 111 24.27 -7.72 18.85
CA ARG A 111 23.73 -9.08 18.74
C ARG A 111 22.63 -9.39 19.78
N LEU A 112 22.79 -8.95 21.03
CA LEU A 112 21.79 -9.18 22.08
C LEU A 112 20.46 -8.49 21.73
N THR A 113 20.54 -7.22 21.36
CA THR A 113 19.38 -6.41 20.98
C THR A 113 18.67 -6.97 19.76
N GLN A 114 19.41 -7.39 18.72
CA GLN A 114 18.85 -8.06 17.54
C GLN A 114 18.11 -9.36 17.93
N THR A 115 18.69 -10.16 18.81
CA THR A 115 18.09 -11.42 19.28
C THR A 115 16.79 -11.16 20.05
N ILE A 116 16.77 -10.13 20.91
CA ILE A 116 15.56 -9.72 21.63
C ILE A 116 14.47 -9.24 20.66
N PHE A 117 14.82 -8.37 19.71
CA PHE A 117 13.86 -7.91 18.69
C PHE A 117 13.28 -9.07 17.87
N ASN A 118 14.12 -10.01 17.44
CA ASN A 118 13.68 -11.19 16.68
C ASN A 118 12.76 -12.09 17.51
N ALA A 119 13.07 -12.31 18.81
CA ALA A 119 12.24 -13.10 19.71
C ALA A 119 10.88 -12.43 19.97
N LEU A 120 10.86 -11.11 20.09
CA LEU A 120 9.63 -10.33 20.36
C LEU A 120 8.81 -10.02 19.10
N PHE A 121 9.36 -10.20 17.89
CA PHE A 121 8.70 -9.81 16.64
C PHE A 121 7.30 -10.42 16.49
N GLY A 122 7.12 -11.70 16.81
CA GLY A 122 5.82 -12.37 16.75
C GLY A 122 4.79 -11.75 17.69
N ILE A 123 5.19 -11.45 18.94
CA ILE A 123 4.32 -10.79 19.93
C ILE A 123 3.97 -9.37 19.47
N PHE A 124 4.94 -8.65 18.91
CA PHE A 124 4.73 -7.32 18.37
C PHE A 124 3.69 -7.31 17.26
N VAL A 125 3.73 -8.26 16.32
CA VAL A 125 2.72 -8.38 15.25
C VAL A 125 1.32 -8.61 15.82
N ILE A 126 1.18 -9.45 16.85
CA ILE A 126 -0.13 -9.69 17.49
C ILE A 126 -0.66 -8.42 18.14
N ILE A 127 0.17 -7.73 18.94
CA ILE A 127 -0.20 -6.46 19.58
C ILE A 127 -0.60 -5.42 18.53
N LEU A 128 0.16 -5.34 17.43
CA LEU A 128 -0.13 -4.45 16.31
C LEU A 128 -1.53 -4.74 15.76
N VAL A 129 -1.87 -5.99 15.43
CA VAL A 129 -3.20 -6.35 14.91
C VAL A 129 -4.32 -5.97 15.89
N ILE A 130 -4.12 -6.15 17.20
CA ILE A 130 -5.11 -5.78 18.22
C ILE A 130 -5.30 -4.25 18.27
N VAL A 131 -4.20 -3.49 18.27
CA VAL A 131 -4.24 -2.03 18.30
C VAL A 131 -4.87 -1.47 17.02
N PHE A 132 -4.53 -2.03 15.86
CA PHE A 132 -5.07 -1.64 14.54
C PHE A 132 -6.41 -2.29 14.19
N GLN A 133 -7.06 -2.99 15.12
CA GLN A 133 -8.29 -3.72 14.83
C GLN A 133 -9.40 -2.80 14.31
N LYS A 134 -9.49 -1.56 14.82
CA LYS A 134 -10.50 -0.58 14.41
C LYS A 134 -10.25 -0.10 12.98
N GLU A 135 -9.01 0.23 12.67
CA GLU A 135 -8.55 0.66 11.35
C GLU A 135 -8.77 -0.44 10.31
N LEU A 136 -8.35 -1.67 10.61
CA LEU A 136 -8.58 -2.84 9.75
C LEU A 136 -10.07 -3.04 9.49
N ARG A 137 -10.92 -2.94 10.53
CA ARG A 137 -12.38 -3.02 10.37
C ARG A 137 -12.92 -1.92 9.45
N ARG A 138 -12.45 -0.69 9.61
CA ARG A 138 -12.86 0.44 8.74
C ARG A 138 -12.43 0.20 7.29
N PHE A 139 -11.20 -0.27 7.07
CA PHE A 139 -10.68 -0.62 5.76
C PHE A 139 -11.53 -1.69 5.07
N PHE A 140 -11.81 -2.81 5.75
CA PHE A 140 -12.69 -3.85 5.21
C PHE A 140 -14.13 -3.38 5.04
N GLY A 141 -14.60 -2.45 5.88
CA GLY A 141 -15.89 -1.79 5.69
C GLY A 141 -15.96 -1.03 4.36
N LEU A 142 -14.93 -0.25 4.02
CA LEU A 142 -14.87 0.48 2.75
C LEU A 142 -14.88 -0.46 1.54
N ILE A 143 -14.19 -1.59 1.63
CA ILE A 143 -14.15 -2.61 0.57
C ILE A 143 -15.48 -3.38 0.49
N GLY A 144 -16.06 -3.74 1.64
CA GLY A 144 -17.30 -4.51 1.74
C GLY A 144 -18.55 -3.77 1.28
N VAL A 145 -18.54 -2.44 1.26
CA VAL A 145 -19.65 -1.60 0.78
C VAL A 145 -19.84 -1.69 -0.76
N ILE A 146 -18.93 -2.34 -1.48
CA ILE A 146 -19.10 -2.66 -2.90
C ILE A 146 -20.28 -3.64 -3.14
N GLY A 147 -20.73 -4.39 -2.12
CA GLY A 147 -21.79 -5.42 -2.26
C GLY A 147 -23.19 -5.08 -1.75
N LEU A 148 -23.35 -4.10 -0.84
CA LEU A 148 -24.65 -3.77 -0.23
C LEU A 148 -24.85 -2.26 -0.23
N LYS A 149 -25.26 -1.75 -1.41
CA LYS A 149 -25.75 -0.40 -1.57
C LYS A 149 -27.09 -0.27 -0.84
N GLN A 150 -27.06 -0.16 0.50
CA GLN A 150 -28.20 0.41 1.21
C GLN A 150 -28.41 1.80 0.61
N ARG A 151 -29.52 1.98 -0.10
CA ARG A 151 -30.05 3.26 -0.56
C ARG A 151 -30.42 4.07 0.69
N ASN A 152 -29.41 4.51 1.42
CA ASN A 152 -29.60 5.51 2.44
C ASN A 152 -29.74 6.82 1.65
N PHE A 153 -31.00 7.20 1.49
CA PHE A 153 -31.39 8.41 0.79
C PHE A 153 -30.74 9.60 1.51
N SER A 154 -30.03 10.44 0.75
CA SER A 154 -29.78 11.82 1.16
C SER A 154 -31.15 12.42 1.52
N PRO A 155 -31.32 13.02 2.71
CA PRO A 155 -32.57 13.67 3.06
C PRO A 155 -32.94 14.64 1.94
N GLN A 156 -34.16 14.54 1.44
CA GLN A 156 -34.65 15.49 0.43
C GLN A 156 -34.44 16.92 0.95
N GLU A 157 -34.12 17.86 0.07
CA GLU A 157 -33.94 19.29 0.41
C GLU A 157 -35.03 19.82 1.34
N THR A 158 -36.27 19.39 1.11
CA THR A 158 -37.43 19.71 1.92
C THR A 158 -37.30 19.24 3.37
N VAL A 159 -36.76 18.05 3.62
CA VAL A 159 -36.56 17.49 4.97
C VAL A 159 -35.50 18.29 5.73
N LEU A 160 -34.39 18.63 5.07
CA LEU A 160 -33.34 19.45 5.70
C LEU A 160 -33.89 20.80 6.15
N GLN A 161 -34.68 21.46 5.29
CA GLN A 161 -35.34 22.72 5.64
C GLN A 161 -36.34 22.58 6.79
N ILE A 162 -37.11 21.48 6.84
CA ILE A 162 -38.01 21.18 7.97
C ILE A 162 -37.21 21.04 9.26
N LEU A 163 -36.08 20.32 9.24
CA LEU A 163 -35.23 20.14 10.41
C LEU A 163 -34.65 21.46 10.90
N VAL A 164 -34.02 22.24 10.02
CA VAL A 164 -33.40 23.54 10.37
C VAL A 164 -34.44 24.48 10.98
N LYS A 165 -35.61 24.62 10.34
CA LYS A 165 -36.69 25.47 10.86
C LYS A 165 -37.22 24.98 12.21
N THR A 166 -37.38 23.67 12.39
CA THR A 166 -37.93 23.12 13.63
C THR A 166 -36.92 23.21 14.78
N ILE A 167 -35.63 22.95 14.52
CA ILE A 167 -34.55 23.12 15.50
C ILE A 167 -34.43 24.60 15.92
N GLY A 168 -34.51 25.53 14.96
CA GLY A 168 -34.54 26.96 15.24
C GLY A 168 -35.71 27.36 16.15
N GLN A 169 -36.91 26.84 15.88
CA GLN A 169 -38.07 27.09 16.75
C GLN A 169 -37.90 26.52 18.16
N LEU A 170 -37.33 25.31 18.31
CA LEU A 170 -37.04 24.73 19.63
C LEU A 170 -36.02 25.61 20.39
N ALA A 171 -35.02 26.15 19.69
CA ALA A 171 -34.04 27.08 20.26
C ALA A 171 -34.69 28.39 20.73
N GLU A 172 -35.57 28.99 19.92
CA GLU A 172 -36.32 30.20 20.28
C GLU A 172 -37.19 30.00 21.53
N HIS A 173 -37.85 28.85 21.64
CA HIS A 173 -38.66 28.49 22.81
C HIS A 173 -37.84 27.91 23.98
N ARG A 174 -36.51 27.82 23.85
CA ARG A 174 -35.62 27.18 24.83
C ARG A 174 -36.08 25.77 25.24
N THR A 175 -36.58 25.02 24.28
CA THR A 175 -36.95 23.62 24.46
C THR A 175 -35.72 22.74 24.25
N GLY A 176 -35.30 22.03 25.31
CA GLY A 176 -34.15 21.13 25.26
C GLY A 176 -34.37 20.00 24.26
N ALA A 177 -33.46 19.85 23.30
CA ALA A 177 -33.57 18.83 22.27
C ALA A 177 -32.21 18.20 21.94
N LEU A 178 -32.25 16.93 21.51
CA LEU A 178 -31.07 16.13 21.21
C LEU A 178 -31.33 15.25 19.98
N PHE A 179 -30.73 15.61 18.85
CA PHE A 179 -30.88 14.91 17.59
C PHE A 179 -29.60 14.16 17.22
N VAL A 180 -29.72 12.91 16.81
CA VAL A 180 -28.60 12.07 16.37
C VAL A 180 -28.76 11.74 14.89
N PHE A 181 -27.79 12.16 14.10
CA PHE A 181 -27.67 11.82 12.69
C PHE A 181 -26.55 10.78 12.52
N PRO A 182 -26.87 9.52 12.17
CA PRO A 182 -25.89 8.46 12.02
C PRO A 182 -24.81 8.80 10.99
N GLY A 183 -23.56 8.44 11.28
CA GLY A 183 -22.46 8.44 10.31
C GLY A 183 -22.38 7.11 9.55
N ASN A 184 -21.15 6.64 9.30
CA ASN A 184 -20.87 5.33 8.71
C ASN A 184 -20.69 4.24 9.76
N GLU A 185 -20.37 4.61 11.01
CA GLU A 185 -20.25 3.66 12.10
C GLU A 185 -21.62 3.24 12.63
N ASN A 186 -21.74 1.97 13.00
CA ASN A 186 -22.95 1.40 13.56
C ASN A 186 -23.18 1.94 14.99
N LEU A 187 -24.32 2.61 15.18
CA LEU A 187 -24.72 3.27 16.42
C LEU A 187 -25.28 2.31 17.47
N GLU A 188 -25.86 1.19 17.04
CA GLU A 188 -26.70 0.31 17.87
C GLU A 188 -26.00 -0.17 19.13
N ARG A 189 -24.68 -0.39 19.04
CA ARG A 189 -23.85 -0.83 20.19
C ARG A 189 -23.62 0.25 21.25
N HIS A 190 -23.99 1.49 20.97
CA HIS A 190 -23.79 2.66 21.81
C HIS A 190 -25.10 3.30 22.25
N LEU A 191 -26.23 2.88 21.70
CA LEU A 191 -27.54 3.41 22.03
C LEU A 191 -28.23 2.47 23.02
N GLU A 192 -28.74 3.02 24.12
CA GLU A 192 -29.47 2.26 25.13
C GLU A 192 -30.93 2.70 25.20
N GLY A 193 -31.84 1.73 25.36
CA GLY A 193 -33.27 2.00 25.46
C GLY A 193 -33.91 2.59 24.19
N GLY A 194 -34.89 3.47 24.41
CA GLY A 194 -35.68 4.14 23.37
C GLY A 194 -36.68 3.26 22.62
N PHE A 195 -37.65 3.92 22.00
CA PHE A 195 -38.76 3.29 21.29
C PHE A 195 -38.60 3.44 19.78
N LEU A 196 -38.91 2.37 19.04
CA LEU A 196 -38.99 2.42 17.58
C LEU A 196 -40.21 3.24 17.15
N LEU A 197 -40.03 4.12 16.16
CA LEU A 197 -41.09 4.96 15.63
C LEU A 197 -41.25 4.79 14.12
N ASN A 198 -40.15 4.86 13.36
CA ASN A 198 -40.16 4.86 11.89
C ASN A 198 -41.14 5.91 11.29
N GLY A 199 -41.25 7.07 11.94
CA GLY A 199 -42.18 8.13 11.55
C GLY A 199 -41.56 9.06 10.52
N LYS A 200 -42.32 9.47 9.50
CA LYS A 200 -41.84 10.49 8.54
C LYS A 200 -41.57 11.82 9.24
N ILE A 201 -40.44 12.45 8.92
CA ILE A 201 -40.06 13.72 9.51
C ILE A 201 -41.09 14.79 9.15
N SER A 202 -41.63 15.42 10.18
CA SER A 202 -42.50 16.58 10.06
C SER A 202 -42.26 17.50 11.25
N LYS A 203 -42.55 18.79 11.07
CA LYS A 203 -42.45 19.80 12.13
C LYS A 203 -43.26 19.37 13.36
N SER A 204 -44.52 18.98 13.17
CA SER A 204 -45.42 18.58 14.26
C SER A 204 -44.88 17.38 15.03
N LEU A 205 -44.35 16.36 14.33
CA LEU A 205 -43.79 15.18 14.98
C LEU A 205 -42.61 15.54 15.88
N ILE A 206 -41.65 16.33 15.38
CA ILE A 206 -40.47 16.73 16.16
C ILE A 206 -40.87 17.55 17.39
N LEU A 207 -41.79 18.51 17.23
CA LEU A 207 -42.27 19.31 18.35
C LEU A 207 -42.96 18.43 19.40
N SER A 208 -43.76 17.44 19.01
CA SER A 208 -44.40 16.51 19.95
C SER A 208 -43.41 15.57 20.66
N LEU A 209 -42.30 15.21 20.01
CA LEU A 209 -41.27 14.36 20.62
C LEU A 209 -40.49 15.09 21.73
N PHE A 210 -40.26 16.39 21.58
CA PHE A 210 -39.55 17.21 22.58
C PHE A 210 -40.48 18.00 23.50
N ASP A 211 -41.78 17.73 23.45
CA ASP A 211 -42.74 18.34 24.36
C ASP A 211 -42.53 17.82 25.80
N ALA A 212 -42.39 18.72 26.77
CA ALA A 212 -42.05 18.37 28.15
C ALA A 212 -43.09 17.48 28.85
N SER A 213 -44.33 17.43 28.35
CA SER A 213 -45.37 16.55 28.90
C SER A 213 -45.35 15.13 28.29
N SER A 214 -44.61 14.94 27.19
CA SER A 214 -44.52 13.67 26.47
C SER A 214 -43.44 12.76 27.06
N PRO A 215 -43.66 11.44 27.22
CA PRO A 215 -42.60 10.50 27.61
C PRO A 215 -41.40 10.48 26.65
N GLY A 216 -41.54 11.05 25.45
CA GLY A 216 -40.50 11.08 24.42
C GLY A 216 -39.40 12.13 24.60
N HIS A 217 -39.60 13.13 25.47
CA HIS A 217 -38.68 14.27 25.59
C HIS A 217 -37.39 13.97 26.35
N ASP A 218 -37.38 12.87 27.11
CA ASP A 218 -36.22 12.41 27.86
C ASP A 218 -35.36 11.47 27.02
N GLY A 219 -34.38 12.06 26.32
CA GLY A 219 -33.40 11.33 25.53
C GLY A 219 -33.19 11.93 24.15
N ALA A 220 -32.50 11.15 23.31
CA ALA A 220 -32.17 11.51 21.95
C ALA A 220 -33.18 10.97 20.94
N VAL A 221 -33.34 11.71 19.85
CA VAL A 221 -34.07 11.30 18.66
C VAL A 221 -33.08 10.93 17.57
N VAL A 222 -33.16 9.69 17.07
CA VAL A 222 -32.30 9.17 16.00
C VAL A 222 -33.00 9.37 14.65
N ILE A 223 -32.37 10.13 13.77
CA ILE A 223 -32.89 10.47 12.44
C ILE A 223 -32.09 9.74 11.37
N GLU A 224 -32.78 8.96 10.55
CA GLU A 224 -32.18 8.20 9.46
C GLU A 224 -32.92 8.47 8.14
N GLY A 225 -32.23 9.07 7.18
CA GLY A 225 -32.84 9.49 5.91
C GLY A 225 -33.94 10.55 6.13
N ASP A 226 -35.16 10.22 5.72
CA ASP A 226 -36.36 11.07 5.85
C ASP A 226 -37.26 10.68 7.05
N GLN A 227 -36.76 9.84 7.96
CA GLN A 227 -37.54 9.28 9.07
C GLN A 227 -36.88 9.48 10.43
N VAL A 228 -37.72 9.61 11.45
CA VAL A 228 -37.36 9.42 12.85
C VAL A 228 -37.39 7.93 13.14
N LYS A 229 -36.22 7.32 13.31
CA LYS A 229 -36.06 5.88 13.53
C LYS A 229 -36.47 5.48 14.94
N ARG A 230 -35.90 6.18 15.93
CA ARG A 230 -36.09 5.95 17.38
C ARG A 230 -36.15 7.28 18.12
N PHE A 231 -36.81 7.29 19.27
CA PHE A 231 -36.83 8.42 20.20
C PHE A 231 -36.67 7.93 21.65
N ALA A 232 -36.47 8.86 22.59
CA ALA A 232 -36.15 8.56 23.99
C ALA A 232 -34.92 7.63 24.15
N VAL A 233 -33.93 7.79 23.28
CA VAL A 233 -32.71 6.96 23.29
C VAL A 233 -31.70 7.56 24.25
N HIS A 234 -31.11 6.74 25.12
CA HIS A 234 -30.04 7.17 26.01
C HIS A 234 -28.68 7.06 25.30
N LEU A 235 -27.89 8.14 25.40
CA LEU A 235 -26.55 8.22 24.80
C LEU A 235 -25.48 8.08 25.89
N PRO A 236 -24.29 7.57 25.56
CA PRO A 236 -23.18 7.53 26.48
C PRO A 236 -22.73 8.95 26.82
N LEU A 237 -22.48 9.21 28.10
CA LEU A 237 -21.94 10.49 28.56
C LEU A 237 -20.42 10.53 28.33
N ALA A 238 -19.92 11.70 27.94
CA ALA A 238 -18.47 11.94 27.87
C ALA A 238 -17.83 11.75 29.25
N GLU A 239 -16.67 11.08 29.25
CA GLU A 239 -15.81 10.94 30.42
C GLU A 239 -15.24 12.31 30.83
N SER A 240 -14.99 12.51 32.13
CA SER A 240 -14.72 13.82 32.70
C SER A 240 -13.50 14.51 32.08
N GLY A 241 -13.71 15.67 31.45
CA GLY A 241 -12.68 16.61 30.98
C GLY A 241 -13.13 18.07 31.16
N GLU A 242 -12.24 19.05 30.99
CA GLU A 242 -12.58 20.48 31.18
C GLU A 242 -13.75 20.93 30.30
N THR A 243 -13.82 20.44 29.06
CA THR A 243 -14.94 20.69 28.14
C THR A 243 -16.25 20.14 28.72
N ALA A 244 -16.25 18.91 29.24
CA ALA A 244 -17.45 18.26 29.77
C ALA A 244 -18.01 18.93 31.03
N ARG A 245 -17.18 19.59 31.85
CA ARG A 245 -17.61 20.29 33.07
C ARG A 245 -18.40 21.57 32.81
N LYS A 246 -18.26 22.18 31.63
CA LYS A 246 -18.95 23.44 31.25
C LYS A 246 -20.36 23.21 30.72
N TYR A 247 -20.76 21.96 30.52
CA TYR A 247 -21.91 21.59 29.71
C TYR A 247 -22.89 20.69 30.49
N GLY A 248 -24.19 20.93 30.29
CA GLY A 248 -25.26 20.13 30.89
C GLY A 248 -25.31 18.68 30.36
N THR A 249 -26.19 17.86 30.93
CA THR A 249 -26.30 16.41 30.65
C THR A 249 -26.48 16.10 29.16
N ARG A 250 -27.37 16.81 28.45
CA ARG A 250 -27.58 16.62 26.99
C ARG A 250 -26.34 16.93 26.14
N HIS A 251 -25.58 17.94 26.52
CA HIS A 251 -24.34 18.30 25.83
C HIS A 251 -23.24 17.27 26.11
N ARG A 252 -23.16 16.75 27.34
CA ARG A 252 -22.25 15.65 27.69
C ARG A 252 -22.60 14.35 26.97
N ALA A 253 -23.89 14.05 26.82
CA ALA A 253 -24.39 12.93 26.03
C ALA A 253 -24.01 13.07 24.55
N ALA A 254 -24.17 14.26 23.98
CA ALA A 254 -23.77 14.52 22.59
C ALA A 254 -22.26 14.35 22.38
N LEU A 255 -21.45 14.91 23.31
CA LEU A 255 -20.00 14.76 23.26
C LEU A 255 -19.59 13.28 23.39
N GLY A 256 -20.17 12.54 24.34
CA GLY A 256 -19.83 11.14 24.58
C GLY A 256 -20.16 10.22 23.42
N LEU A 257 -21.30 10.44 22.73
CA LEU A 257 -21.58 9.72 21.49
C LEU A 257 -20.61 10.09 20.36
N SER A 258 -20.25 11.37 20.23
CA SER A 258 -19.29 11.86 19.22
C SER A 258 -17.84 11.39 19.46
N GLU A 259 -17.53 10.89 20.67
CA GLU A 259 -16.24 10.30 21.00
C GLU A 259 -16.09 8.86 20.54
N LYS A 260 -17.22 8.14 20.53
CA LYS A 260 -17.31 6.72 20.20
C LYS A 260 -17.70 6.46 18.75
N THR A 261 -18.30 7.43 18.06
CA THR A 261 -18.85 7.28 16.71
C THR A 261 -18.58 8.50 15.83
N ASP A 262 -18.73 8.33 14.51
CA ASP A 262 -18.69 9.41 13.52
C ASP A 262 -20.05 10.10 13.29
N ALA A 263 -21.01 9.91 14.19
CA ALA A 263 -22.31 10.57 14.11
C ALA A 263 -22.20 12.10 14.28
N LEU A 264 -23.17 12.82 13.73
CA LEU A 264 -23.39 14.24 14.00
C LEU A 264 -24.55 14.37 14.98
N ILE A 265 -24.30 15.01 16.11
CA ILE A 265 -25.32 15.24 17.14
C ILE A 265 -25.62 16.73 17.20
N VAL A 266 -26.90 17.10 17.15
CA VAL A 266 -27.38 18.48 17.33
C VAL A 266 -28.05 18.59 18.69
N VAL A 267 -27.60 19.54 19.50
CA VAL A 267 -28.12 19.82 20.83
C VAL A 267 -28.73 21.21 20.86
N VAL A 268 -29.93 21.33 21.44
CA VAL A 268 -30.55 22.60 21.79
C VAL A 268 -30.54 22.76 23.31
N SER A 269 -29.96 23.85 23.81
CA SER A 269 -29.92 24.14 25.25
C SER A 269 -31.27 24.59 25.77
N GLU A 270 -31.77 23.93 26.82
CA GLU A 270 -32.99 24.36 27.54
C GLU A 270 -32.79 25.63 28.37
N GLU A 271 -31.56 25.93 28.77
CA GLU A 271 -31.23 27.12 29.57
C GLU A 271 -31.05 28.36 28.68
N LYS A 272 -30.28 28.19 27.60
CA LYS A 272 -29.78 29.31 26.79
C LYS A 272 -30.44 29.40 25.40
N GLY A 273 -31.15 28.37 24.96
CA GLY A 273 -31.64 28.28 23.57
C GLY A 273 -30.52 28.12 22.53
N THR A 274 -29.26 27.94 22.95
CA THR A 274 -28.12 27.84 22.03
C THR A 274 -28.10 26.49 21.33
N ILE A 275 -27.85 26.49 20.01
CA ILE A 275 -27.68 25.27 19.21
C ILE A 275 -26.20 24.90 19.19
N THR A 276 -25.87 23.66 19.54
CA THR A 276 -24.50 23.14 19.55
C THR A 276 -24.41 21.84 18.76
N LEU A 277 -23.40 21.72 17.91
CA LEU A 277 -23.08 20.52 17.15
C LEU A 277 -21.95 19.75 17.83
N ALA A 278 -22.14 18.45 18.05
CA ALA A 278 -21.09 17.52 18.47
C ALA A 278 -20.73 16.59 17.31
N HIS A 279 -19.48 16.61 16.87
CA HIS A 279 -18.98 15.70 15.83
C HIS A 279 -17.47 15.52 15.98
N ASN A 280 -16.98 14.28 15.87
CA ASN A 280 -15.56 13.93 16.01
C ASN A 280 -14.90 14.58 17.25
N ARG A 281 -15.53 14.43 18.43
CA ARG A 281 -15.04 14.97 19.72
C ARG A 281 -14.99 16.48 19.84
N LYS A 282 -15.56 17.22 18.89
CA LYS A 282 -15.59 18.68 18.90
C LYS A 282 -17.01 19.17 19.09
N MET A 283 -17.16 20.15 19.98
CA MET A 283 -18.39 20.90 20.19
C MET A 283 -18.26 22.24 19.46
N THR A 284 -19.24 22.57 18.63
CA THR A 284 -19.27 23.81 17.84
C THR A 284 -20.64 24.46 18.01
N THR A 285 -20.67 25.65 18.60
CA THR A 285 -21.90 26.44 18.71
C THR A 285 -22.25 27.02 17.35
N VAL A 286 -23.53 26.98 17.00
CA VAL A 286 -24.07 27.51 15.75
C VAL A 286 -24.96 28.71 16.08
N ASN A 287 -24.72 29.83 15.41
CA ASN A 287 -25.38 31.09 15.74
C ASN A 287 -26.52 31.45 14.77
N SER A 288 -26.58 30.83 13.59
CA SER A 288 -27.62 31.10 12.59
C SER A 288 -28.21 29.83 11.98
N ALA A 289 -29.45 29.93 11.50
CA ALA A 289 -30.11 28.85 10.76
C ALA A 289 -29.34 28.48 9.48
N ASP A 290 -28.78 29.46 8.79
CA ASP A 290 -27.97 29.25 7.57
C ASP A 290 -26.69 28.47 7.87
N GLU A 291 -26.04 28.75 9.00
CA GLU A 291 -24.86 28.01 9.44
C GLU A 291 -25.23 26.56 9.81
N LEU A 292 -26.37 26.34 10.47
CA LEU A 292 -26.88 25.01 10.78
C LEU A 292 -27.17 24.22 9.50
N GLU A 293 -27.86 24.83 8.54
CA GLU A 293 -28.18 24.21 7.24
C GLU A 293 -26.90 23.82 6.52
N LYS A 294 -25.93 24.73 6.44
CA LYS A 294 -24.64 24.47 5.80
C LYS A 294 -23.91 23.28 6.45
N LYS A 295 -23.86 23.23 7.79
CA LYS A 295 -23.18 22.15 8.52
C LYS A 295 -23.87 20.79 8.34
N LEU A 296 -25.21 20.77 8.41
CA LEU A 296 -25.98 19.55 8.16
C LEU A 296 -25.81 19.07 6.72
N ARG A 297 -25.88 19.98 5.73
CA ARG A 297 -25.63 19.66 4.32
C ARG A 297 -24.22 19.11 4.11
N GLU A 298 -23.19 19.76 4.64
CA GLU A 298 -21.80 19.29 4.57
C GLU A 298 -21.64 17.87 5.13
N PHE A 299 -22.37 17.54 6.20
CA PHE A 299 -22.36 16.20 6.78
C PHE A 299 -23.06 15.17 5.87
N PHE A 300 -24.26 15.47 5.38
CA PHE A 300 -25.00 14.56 4.50
C PHE A 300 -24.33 14.36 3.14
N ASP A 301 -23.72 15.40 2.55
CA ASP A 301 -23.00 15.31 1.29
C ASP A 301 -21.74 14.44 1.40
N LYS A 302 -21.06 14.49 2.55
CA LYS A 302 -19.91 13.60 2.83
C LYS A 302 -20.33 12.14 3.00
N LYS A 303 -21.48 11.90 3.66
CA LYS A 303 -22.01 10.56 3.93
C LYS A 303 -22.58 9.90 2.66
N PHE A 304 -23.26 10.69 1.84
CA PHE A 304 -23.85 10.26 0.58
C PHE A 304 -23.23 11.08 -0.54
N PRO A 305 -22.01 10.72 -1.01
CA PRO A 305 -21.45 11.38 -2.17
C PRO A 305 -22.41 11.15 -3.33
N GLN A 306 -23.20 12.17 -3.66
CA GLN A 306 -23.96 12.18 -4.90
C GLN A 306 -22.92 12.03 -6.00
N ALA A 307 -23.13 11.08 -6.92
CA ALA A 307 -22.23 10.83 -8.03
C ALA A 307 -22.22 12.04 -9.00
N ARG A 308 -21.62 13.16 -8.58
CA ARG A 308 -21.34 14.32 -9.42
C ARG A 308 -19.96 14.06 -10.03
N ILE A 309 -19.97 13.48 -11.23
CA ILE A 309 -18.79 13.14 -12.05
C ILE A 309 -17.80 14.33 -12.16
N HIS A 310 -18.29 15.57 -12.07
CA HIS A 310 -17.48 16.79 -12.13
C HIS A 310 -16.63 17.10 -10.88
N SER A 311 -16.91 16.47 -9.72
CA SER A 311 -16.16 16.74 -8.47
C SER A 311 -14.94 15.83 -8.27
N TYR A 312 -14.86 14.71 -9.00
CA TYR A 312 -13.74 13.78 -8.92
C TYR A 312 -12.41 14.41 -9.32
N ALA A 313 -12.36 15.27 -10.35
CA ALA A 313 -11.11 15.89 -10.79
C ALA A 313 -10.48 16.81 -9.72
N LYS A 314 -11.30 17.57 -8.98
CA LYS A 314 -10.84 18.46 -7.91
C LYS A 314 -10.49 17.69 -6.62
N SER A 315 -11.16 16.57 -6.38
CA SER A 315 -10.84 15.67 -5.26
C SER A 315 -9.55 14.88 -5.52
N LEU A 316 -9.36 14.37 -6.75
CA LEU A 316 -8.15 13.62 -7.16
C LEU A 316 -6.88 14.47 -7.03
N LEU A 317 -6.95 15.77 -7.32
CA LEU A 317 -5.84 16.71 -7.15
C LEU A 317 -5.41 16.87 -5.67
N SER A 318 -6.34 16.71 -4.71
CA SER A 318 -6.02 16.77 -3.28
C SER A 318 -5.33 15.52 -2.74
N TYR A 319 -5.51 14.38 -3.42
CA TYR A 319 -4.83 13.10 -3.12
C TYR A 319 -3.55 12.90 -3.94
N ALA A 320 -3.33 13.72 -4.97
CA ALA A 320 -2.15 13.69 -5.82
C ALA A 320 -0.80 13.67 -5.06
N PRO A 321 -0.56 14.51 -4.02
CA PRO A 321 0.72 14.46 -3.31
C PRO A 321 0.96 13.13 -2.59
N MET A 322 -0.11 12.52 -2.04
CA MET A 322 -0.03 11.21 -1.35
C MET A 322 0.18 10.08 -2.36
N ALA A 323 -0.47 10.16 -3.52
CA ALA A 323 -0.29 9.20 -4.61
C ALA A 323 1.13 9.26 -5.18
N ILE A 324 1.66 10.47 -5.44
CA ILE A 324 3.03 10.67 -5.93
C ILE A 324 4.04 10.15 -4.89
N LEU A 325 3.83 10.44 -3.60
CA LEU A 325 4.68 9.93 -2.53
C LEU A 325 4.66 8.40 -2.48
N SER A 326 3.48 7.77 -2.55
CA SER A 326 3.35 6.32 -2.56
C SER A 326 4.04 5.66 -3.76
N LEU A 327 3.92 6.26 -4.95
CA LEU A 327 4.56 5.78 -6.17
C LEU A 327 6.08 5.91 -6.08
N THR A 328 6.57 7.01 -5.50
CA THR A 328 8.01 7.25 -5.31
C THR A 328 8.59 6.22 -4.34
N ILE A 329 7.92 5.96 -3.22
CA ILE A 329 8.36 4.95 -2.24
C ILE A 329 8.33 3.54 -2.86
N ALA A 330 7.25 3.18 -3.57
CA ALA A 330 7.14 1.89 -4.24
C ALA A 330 8.24 1.69 -5.28
N SER A 331 8.52 2.70 -6.12
CA SER A 331 9.58 2.64 -7.11
C SER A 331 10.96 2.52 -6.48
N CYS A 332 11.22 3.23 -5.37
CA CYS A 332 12.48 3.14 -4.63
C CYS A 332 12.67 1.76 -3.99
N LEU A 333 11.59 1.22 -3.40
CA LEU A 333 11.59 -0.10 -2.77
C LEU A 333 11.80 -1.21 -3.79
N TRP A 334 11.13 -1.13 -4.96
CA TRP A 334 11.34 -2.06 -6.06
C TRP A 334 12.79 -2.01 -6.57
N LEU A 335 13.35 -0.81 -6.79
CA LEU A 335 14.75 -0.65 -7.20
C LEU A 335 15.73 -1.23 -6.17
N PHE A 336 15.49 -0.99 -4.88
CA PHE A 336 16.33 -1.50 -3.81
C PHE A 336 16.32 -3.04 -3.75
N ILE A 337 15.14 -3.65 -3.85
CA ILE A 337 14.98 -5.11 -3.76
C ILE A 337 15.54 -5.81 -5.01
N THR A 338 15.17 -5.33 -6.20
CA THR A 338 15.60 -5.92 -7.48
C THR A 338 17.12 -5.82 -7.64
N TYR A 339 17.75 -4.74 -7.16
CA TYR A 339 19.20 -4.59 -7.29
C TYR A 339 19.99 -5.28 -6.17
N SER A 340 19.40 -5.46 -4.98
CA SER A 340 20.07 -6.14 -3.87
C SER A 340 20.12 -7.67 -4.04
N THR A 341 19.34 -8.24 -4.95
CA THR A 341 19.42 -9.67 -5.27
C THR A 341 20.50 -9.89 -6.32
N SER A 342 21.73 -10.15 -5.87
CA SER A 342 22.80 -10.62 -6.75
C SER A 342 22.41 -11.95 -7.39
N ASP A 343 22.43 -12.03 -8.73
CA ASP A 343 22.23 -13.28 -9.46
C ASP A 343 23.14 -14.38 -8.91
N ILE A 344 22.57 -15.53 -8.58
CA ILE A 344 23.33 -16.66 -8.05
C ILE A 344 24.01 -17.35 -9.24
N GLN A 345 25.33 -17.54 -9.14
CA GLN A 345 26.11 -18.26 -10.14
C GLN A 345 26.28 -19.71 -9.71
N ARG A 346 25.90 -20.66 -10.57
CA ARG A 346 26.13 -22.10 -10.37
C ARG A 346 26.96 -22.67 -11.52
N LYS A 347 27.92 -23.53 -11.17
CA LYS A 347 28.78 -24.23 -12.13
C LYS A 347 28.14 -25.57 -12.50
N PHE A 348 28.05 -25.86 -13.80
CA PHE A 348 27.57 -27.13 -14.33
C PHE A 348 28.63 -27.75 -15.23
N ALA A 349 28.94 -29.03 -15.03
CA ALA A 349 29.75 -29.79 -15.98
C ALA A 349 28.86 -30.27 -17.13
N VAL A 350 29.23 -29.94 -18.35
CA VAL A 350 28.45 -30.17 -19.56
C VAL A 350 29.25 -31.06 -20.51
N SER A 351 28.64 -32.16 -20.93
CA SER A 351 29.23 -33.08 -21.90
C SER A 351 29.18 -32.53 -23.33
N ILE A 352 30.19 -32.89 -24.11
CA ILE A 352 30.37 -32.43 -25.49
C ILE A 352 29.65 -33.39 -26.46
N GLN A 353 28.84 -32.83 -27.37
CA GLN A 353 28.26 -33.57 -28.49
C GLN A 353 28.69 -32.94 -29.82
N PHE A 354 29.27 -33.74 -30.69
CA PHE A 354 29.65 -33.31 -32.03
C PHE A 354 28.50 -33.52 -33.01
N LYS A 355 28.16 -32.49 -33.80
CA LYS A 355 27.14 -32.55 -34.86
C LYS A 355 27.79 -32.40 -36.24
N ASN A 356 27.15 -32.98 -37.26
CA ASN A 356 27.57 -32.93 -38.67
C ASN A 356 28.97 -33.50 -38.95
N LEU A 357 29.36 -34.58 -38.27
CA LEU A 357 30.56 -35.33 -38.64
C LEU A 357 30.26 -36.17 -39.88
N ALA A 358 31.08 -36.06 -40.93
CA ALA A 358 30.92 -36.90 -42.13
C ALA A 358 31.16 -38.38 -41.76
N PRO A 359 30.42 -39.34 -42.35
CA PRO A 359 30.38 -40.74 -41.91
C PRO A 359 31.74 -41.47 -41.98
N ASP A 360 32.73 -40.91 -42.67
CA ASP A 360 34.08 -41.45 -42.78
C ASP A 360 35.02 -41.01 -41.65
N PHE A 361 34.56 -40.20 -40.68
CA PHE A 361 35.39 -39.66 -39.59
C PHE A 361 34.81 -39.94 -38.20
N VAL A 362 35.69 -40.19 -37.24
CA VAL A 362 35.37 -40.30 -35.81
C VAL A 362 36.30 -39.36 -35.02
N ALA A 363 35.72 -38.68 -34.02
CA ALA A 363 36.50 -37.97 -33.01
C ALA A 363 37.01 -39.01 -32.01
N ASP A 364 38.29 -39.34 -32.10
CA ASP A 364 38.93 -40.46 -31.38
C ASP A 364 39.53 -40.02 -30.03
N ASP A 365 39.93 -38.74 -29.94
CA ASP A 365 40.49 -38.15 -28.72
C ASP A 365 40.12 -36.66 -28.59
N TYR A 366 39.65 -36.25 -27.42
CA TYR A 366 39.31 -34.87 -27.09
C TYR A 366 39.64 -34.55 -25.64
N ASN A 367 40.26 -33.38 -25.41
CA ASN A 367 40.67 -32.93 -24.08
C ASN A 367 40.28 -31.44 -23.91
N PRO A 368 39.53 -31.07 -22.85
CA PRO A 368 38.95 -31.92 -21.78
C PRO A 368 37.65 -32.64 -22.19
N GLU A 369 37.26 -33.68 -21.43
CA GLU A 369 36.04 -34.47 -21.66
C GLU A 369 34.75 -33.68 -21.34
N ASP A 370 34.83 -32.76 -20.37
CA ASP A 370 33.72 -31.93 -19.91
C ASP A 370 34.06 -30.44 -19.98
N ILE A 371 33.05 -29.61 -20.26
CA ILE A 371 33.13 -28.15 -20.22
C ILE A 371 32.38 -27.66 -18.98
N VAL A 372 33.00 -26.80 -18.18
CA VAL A 372 32.31 -26.15 -17.05
C VAL A 372 31.62 -24.89 -17.56
N VAL A 373 30.29 -24.87 -17.46
CA VAL A 373 29.45 -23.72 -17.81
C VAL A 373 28.95 -23.08 -16.52
N VAL A 374 29.22 -21.80 -16.34
CA VAL A 374 28.69 -21.02 -15.22
C VAL A 374 27.41 -20.32 -15.67
N LEU A 375 26.28 -20.71 -15.08
CA LEU A 375 24.98 -20.12 -15.34
C LEU A 375 24.62 -19.14 -14.21
N SER A 376 24.07 -17.97 -14.58
CA SER A 376 23.57 -16.93 -13.67
C SER A 376 22.05 -16.76 -13.79
N GLY A 377 21.37 -16.68 -12.64
CA GLY A 377 19.92 -16.46 -12.54
C GLY A 377 19.43 -16.40 -11.08
N HIS A 378 18.11 -16.34 -10.89
CA HIS A 378 17.50 -16.34 -9.56
C HIS A 378 17.45 -17.77 -8.97
N GLU A 379 17.43 -17.92 -7.64
CA GLU A 379 17.40 -19.26 -6.98
C GLU A 379 16.24 -20.14 -7.48
N SER A 380 15.11 -19.53 -7.84
CA SER A 380 13.93 -20.22 -8.39
C SER A 380 14.16 -20.85 -9.76
N ASP A 381 15.05 -20.27 -10.56
CA ASP A 381 15.22 -20.61 -11.97
C ASP A 381 16.11 -21.84 -12.16
N PHE A 382 16.88 -22.18 -11.12
CA PHE A 382 17.70 -23.40 -11.07
C PHE A 382 16.92 -24.65 -10.61
N LYS A 383 15.76 -24.50 -9.96
CA LYS A 383 14.96 -25.64 -9.48
C LYS A 383 14.44 -26.59 -10.57
N PRO A 384 13.96 -26.11 -11.73
CA PRO A 384 13.50 -26.98 -12.80
C PRO A 384 14.64 -27.51 -13.70
N LEU A 385 15.90 -27.15 -13.43
CA LEU A 385 17.02 -27.50 -14.30
C LEU A 385 17.50 -28.93 -14.03
N ASP A 386 17.36 -29.83 -15.01
CA ASP A 386 18.00 -31.14 -15.00
C ASP A 386 19.46 -31.01 -15.51
N PRO A 387 20.49 -31.24 -14.68
CA PRO A 387 21.89 -31.12 -15.07
C PRO A 387 22.29 -31.96 -16.28
N GLN A 388 21.59 -33.07 -16.55
CA GLN A 388 21.91 -33.96 -17.68
C GLN A 388 21.40 -33.46 -19.05
N SER A 389 20.51 -32.47 -19.03
CA SER A 389 19.93 -31.88 -20.26
C SER A 389 20.82 -30.81 -20.90
N LEU A 390 21.76 -30.25 -20.14
CA LEU A 390 22.75 -29.30 -20.64
C LEU A 390 23.77 -30.04 -21.50
N LYS A 391 23.87 -29.65 -22.77
CA LYS A 391 24.77 -30.26 -23.75
C LYS A 391 25.43 -29.18 -24.59
N ALA A 392 26.74 -29.31 -24.81
CA ALA A 392 27.49 -28.44 -25.71
C ALA A 392 27.51 -29.09 -27.10
N SER A 393 26.77 -28.52 -28.05
CA SER A 393 26.73 -28.96 -29.44
C SER A 393 27.81 -28.23 -30.25
N ILE A 394 28.83 -28.94 -30.72
CA ILE A 394 29.88 -28.38 -31.57
C ILE A 394 29.68 -28.88 -33.00
N ASP A 395 29.50 -27.94 -33.94
CA ASP A 395 29.36 -28.26 -35.36
C ASP A 395 30.73 -28.45 -36.02
N LEU A 396 30.97 -29.63 -36.60
CA LEU A 396 32.24 -30.02 -37.23
C LEU A 396 32.16 -30.13 -38.77
N SER A 397 31.15 -29.52 -39.40
CA SER A 397 30.86 -29.70 -40.83
C SER A 397 31.95 -29.26 -41.83
N LYS A 398 33.04 -28.60 -41.40
CA LYS A 398 34.08 -28.02 -42.27
C LYS A 398 35.49 -28.53 -41.99
N THR A 399 35.61 -29.60 -41.20
CA THR A 399 36.88 -29.96 -40.57
C THR A 399 37.60 -31.10 -41.32
N THR A 400 38.92 -30.97 -41.51
CA THR A 400 39.79 -31.97 -42.17
C THR A 400 40.44 -32.92 -41.15
N THR A 401 41.15 -33.97 -41.57
CA THR A 401 41.85 -34.89 -40.65
C THR A 401 42.96 -34.20 -39.85
N GLY A 402 43.10 -34.54 -38.55
CA GLY A 402 44.16 -34.04 -37.68
C GLY A 402 43.65 -33.33 -36.41
N TRP A 403 44.55 -32.62 -35.72
CA TRP A 403 44.24 -31.85 -34.52
C TRP A 403 43.61 -30.50 -34.86
N HIS A 404 42.44 -30.23 -34.31
CA HIS A 404 41.74 -28.96 -34.47
C HIS A 404 41.50 -28.28 -33.14
N THR A 405 41.69 -26.95 -33.15
CA THR A 405 41.40 -26.09 -32.00
C THR A 405 40.06 -25.40 -32.25
N VAL A 406 39.02 -25.77 -31.50
CA VAL A 406 37.67 -25.22 -31.66
C VAL A 406 37.36 -24.27 -30.51
N LEU A 407 36.92 -23.05 -30.86
CA LEU A 407 36.43 -22.06 -29.89
C LEU A 407 34.97 -22.36 -29.54
N VAL A 408 34.68 -22.58 -28.26
CA VAL A 408 33.32 -22.80 -27.76
C VAL A 408 32.62 -21.46 -27.58
N LYS A 409 31.68 -21.15 -28.47
CA LYS A 409 30.86 -19.93 -28.37
C LYS A 409 29.63 -20.20 -27.50
N LYS A 410 29.07 -19.13 -26.90
CA LYS A 410 27.84 -19.19 -26.07
C LYS A 410 26.65 -19.81 -26.82
N GLU A 411 26.62 -19.70 -28.14
CA GLU A 411 25.60 -20.25 -29.04
C GLU A 411 25.66 -21.79 -29.15
N ASN A 412 26.79 -22.41 -28.78
CA ASN A 412 27.00 -23.85 -28.86
C ASN A 412 26.44 -24.59 -27.64
N ILE A 413 26.00 -23.87 -26.59
CA ILE A 413 25.50 -24.46 -25.35
C ILE A 413 23.98 -24.40 -25.31
N ASN A 414 23.35 -25.58 -25.27
CA ASN A 414 21.91 -25.67 -25.09
C ASN A 414 21.56 -25.35 -23.63
N HIS A 415 20.92 -24.20 -23.39
CA HIS A 415 20.49 -23.74 -22.07
C HIS A 415 19.08 -23.13 -22.14
N PRO A 416 18.28 -23.19 -21.05
CA PRO A 416 16.98 -22.54 -21.01
C PRO A 416 17.14 -21.02 -21.17
N SER A 417 16.26 -20.39 -21.94
CA SER A 417 16.29 -18.94 -22.24
C SER A 417 16.16 -18.02 -21.01
N ILE A 418 15.82 -18.59 -19.86
CA ILE A 418 15.64 -17.89 -18.59
C ILE A 418 17.00 -17.69 -17.87
N LEU A 419 17.99 -18.55 -18.14
CA LEU A 419 19.32 -18.48 -17.52
C LEU A 419 20.33 -17.84 -18.47
N SER A 420 21.30 -17.12 -17.92
CA SER A 420 22.36 -16.48 -18.71
C SER A 420 23.71 -17.16 -18.50
N ILE A 421 24.51 -17.29 -19.56
CA ILE A 421 25.87 -17.86 -19.47
C ILE A 421 26.84 -16.77 -18.99
N ALA A 422 27.27 -16.90 -17.73
CA ALA A 422 28.25 -16.01 -17.09
C ALA A 422 29.66 -16.26 -17.65
N SER A 423 30.13 -17.53 -17.67
CA SER A 423 31.42 -17.92 -18.25
C SER A 423 31.44 -19.38 -18.71
N ILE A 424 32.42 -19.72 -19.58
CA ILE A 424 32.67 -21.07 -20.12
C ILE A 424 34.14 -21.39 -19.89
N GLU A 425 34.45 -22.50 -19.22
CA GLU A 425 35.82 -22.92 -18.91
C GLU A 425 36.03 -24.39 -19.33
N PRO A 426 36.99 -24.72 -20.23
CA PRO A 426 37.79 -23.82 -21.06
C PRO A 426 37.05 -23.32 -22.31
N GLU A 427 37.40 -22.13 -22.81
CA GLU A 427 36.82 -21.55 -24.04
C GLU A 427 37.32 -22.23 -25.33
N VAL A 428 38.38 -23.04 -25.22
CA VAL A 428 39.07 -23.67 -26.33
C VAL A 428 39.23 -25.16 -26.08
N ILE A 429 38.84 -25.97 -27.06
CA ILE A 429 38.93 -27.43 -27.01
C ILE A 429 39.81 -27.93 -28.14
N LYS A 430 40.66 -28.90 -27.84
CA LYS A 430 41.44 -29.63 -28.84
C LYS A 430 40.75 -30.95 -29.15
N VAL A 431 40.41 -31.14 -30.42
CA VAL A 431 39.73 -32.35 -30.91
C VAL A 431 40.60 -33.00 -31.99
N HIS A 432 40.85 -34.29 -31.86
CA HIS A 432 41.51 -35.08 -32.89
C HIS A 432 40.46 -35.81 -33.74
N ILE A 433 40.48 -35.57 -35.05
CA ILE A 433 39.57 -36.21 -36.01
C ILE A 433 40.36 -37.22 -36.84
N ALA A 434 40.03 -38.51 -36.66
CA ALA A 434 40.62 -39.62 -37.39
C ALA A 434 39.62 -40.15 -38.45
N LYS A 435 40.15 -40.72 -39.54
CA LYS A 435 39.32 -41.41 -40.54
C LYS A 435 38.94 -42.78 -39.99
N VAL A 436 37.67 -43.17 -40.09
CA VAL A 436 37.21 -44.51 -39.73
C VAL A 436 37.98 -45.51 -40.60
N GLN A 437 38.90 -46.26 -39.99
CA GLN A 437 39.49 -47.41 -40.67
C GLN A 437 38.38 -48.45 -40.79
N ALA A 438 37.99 -48.75 -42.03
CA ALA A 438 37.14 -49.90 -42.31
C ALA A 438 37.90 -51.14 -41.82
N GLU A 439 37.46 -51.67 -40.68
CA GLU A 439 37.90 -52.97 -40.20
C GLU A 439 37.56 -53.98 -41.30
N LEU A 440 38.60 -54.53 -41.92
CA LEU A 440 38.52 -55.64 -42.83
C LEU A 440 37.82 -56.78 -42.10
N GLN A 441 36.58 -57.08 -42.50
CA GLN A 441 36.06 -58.43 -42.35
C GLN A 441 37.04 -59.39 -43.05
N VAL A 442 37.77 -60.16 -42.27
CA VAL A 442 38.29 -61.47 -42.68
C VAL A 442 37.50 -62.51 -41.90
N GLU A 443 36.39 -62.89 -42.53
CA GLU A 443 35.80 -64.23 -42.61
C GLU A 443 36.46 -65.32 -41.72
N GLN A 444 35.77 -65.76 -40.66
CA GLN A 444 35.21 -67.13 -40.48
C GLN A 444 34.56 -67.32 -39.12
#